data_AF-A0A837I3Z4-F1
#
_entry.id   AF-A0A837I3Z4-F1
#
_cell.length_a   1.000
_cell.length_b   1.000
_cell.length_c   1.000
_cell.angle_alpha   90.00
_cell.angle_beta   90.00
_cell.angle_gamma   90.00
#
_symmetry.space_group_name_H-M   'P 1'
#
loop_
_entity.id
_entity.type
_entity.pdbx_description
1 polymer ?
#
loop_
_entity_poly.entity_id
_entity_poly.type
_entity_poly.pdbx_seq_one_letter_code
_entity_poly.pdbx_strand_id
1 'polypeptide(L)'
;GPENMDDLLEVRIADRKGSGVPKAEPYKLRHLRAIIEKVSRDPISVKMLKINGDDLMAMLKVDPGPKIGFILNILLDEILDDPEKNGKKYLSEQAKKLNGESLAKLEKMFKMAQDKTREAAEEEFKGIKSKFRV
;
A
#
# COMPACT_ATOMS: atom_id res chain seq x y z
N GLY A 1 21.79 -5.68 1.52
CA GLY A 1 20.63 -4.91 1.99
C GLY A 1 19.41 -5.82 2.04
N PRO A 2 18.20 -5.32 1.74
CA PRO A 2 16.98 -6.12 1.61
C PRO A 2 17.11 -7.34 0.69
N GLU A 3 17.97 -7.24 -0.33
CA GLU A 3 18.27 -8.29 -1.30
C GLU A 3 18.93 -9.55 -0.69
N ASN A 4 19.51 -9.46 0.51
CA ASN A 4 20.15 -10.59 1.20
C ASN A 4 19.26 -11.20 2.30
N MET A 5 18.01 -10.73 2.45
CA MET A 5 17.15 -11.15 3.56
C MET A 5 16.78 -12.63 3.50
N ASP A 6 16.54 -13.16 2.30
CA ASP A 6 16.23 -14.57 2.12
C ASP A 6 17.44 -15.46 2.46
N ASP A 7 18.64 -15.09 1.99
CA ASP A 7 19.88 -15.80 2.32
C ASP A 7 20.14 -15.81 3.83
N LEU A 8 19.90 -14.68 4.51
CA LEU A 8 20.06 -14.58 5.96
C LEU A 8 19.11 -15.53 6.71
N LEU A 9 17.87 -15.67 6.22
CA LEU A 9 16.88 -16.59 6.78
C LEU A 9 17.31 -18.05 6.54
N GLU A 10 17.84 -18.38 5.36
CA GLU A 10 18.34 -19.72 5.04
C GLU A 10 19.54 -20.11 5.92
N VAL A 11 20.49 -19.20 6.14
CA VAL A 11 21.61 -19.43 7.08
C VAL A 11 21.07 -19.75 8.49
N ARG A 12 20.04 -19.04 8.94
CA ARG A 12 19.42 -19.31 10.25
C ARG A 12 18.73 -20.67 10.29
N ILE A 13 18.08 -21.09 9.21
CA ILE A 13 17.45 -22.42 9.10
C ILE A 13 18.51 -23.52 9.11
N ALA A 14 19.62 -23.32 8.39
CA ALA A 14 20.74 -24.26 8.34
C ALA A 14 21.38 -24.47 9.72
N ASP A 15 21.65 -23.39 10.46
CA ASP A 15 22.15 -23.46 11.84
C ASP A 15 21.22 -24.27 12.76
N ARG A 16 19.91 -24.09 12.62
CA ARG A 16 18.91 -24.85 13.39
C ARG A 16 18.89 -26.32 13.02
N LYS A 17 19.00 -26.66 11.72
CA LYS A 17 19.11 -28.04 11.25
C LYS A 17 20.36 -28.71 11.82
N GLY A 18 21.51 -28.02 11.78
CA GLY A 18 22.78 -28.52 12.33
C GLY A 18 22.78 -28.67 13.85
N SER A 19 22.03 -27.83 14.57
CA SER A 19 21.91 -27.86 16.04
C SER A 19 21.00 -28.96 16.59
N GLY A 20 20.39 -29.80 15.72
CA GLY A 20 19.56 -30.93 16.15
C GLY A 20 18.23 -30.56 16.82
N VAL A 21 17.74 -29.33 16.60
CA VAL A 21 16.46 -28.90 17.21
C VAL A 21 15.27 -29.60 16.55
N PRO A 22 14.18 -29.93 17.29
CA PRO A 22 13.04 -30.69 16.76
C PRO A 22 12.33 -30.06 15.55
N LYS A 23 12.39 -28.73 15.41
CA LYS A 23 11.81 -27.98 14.29
C LYS A 23 12.81 -26.96 13.77
N ALA A 24 13.32 -27.19 12.56
CA ALA A 24 14.18 -26.25 11.85
C ALA A 24 13.48 -24.90 11.64
N GLU A 25 12.18 -24.92 11.31
CA GLU A 25 11.36 -23.72 11.08
C GLU A 25 10.26 -23.56 12.16
N PRO A 26 10.57 -22.96 13.31
CA PRO A 26 9.57 -22.70 14.36
C PRO A 26 8.56 -21.63 13.93
N TYR A 27 7.42 -21.57 14.63
CA TYR A 27 6.36 -20.59 14.38
C TYR A 27 6.89 -19.15 14.26
N LYS A 28 7.75 -18.73 15.21
CA LYS A 28 8.34 -17.38 15.23
C LYS A 28 9.13 -17.06 13.96
N LEU A 29 9.86 -18.03 13.41
CA LEU A 29 10.64 -17.83 12.18
C LEU A 29 9.73 -17.67 10.97
N ARG A 30 8.68 -18.49 10.88
CA ARG A 30 7.68 -18.36 9.80
C ARG A 30 6.88 -17.06 9.90
N HIS A 31 6.53 -16.64 11.11
CA HIS A 31 5.87 -15.36 11.37
C HIS A 31 6.76 -14.17 10.97
N LEU A 32 8.05 -14.24 11.29
CA LEU A 32 9.02 -13.25 10.84
C LEU A 32 9.10 -13.20 9.31
N ARG A 33 9.13 -14.35 8.62
CA ARG A 33 9.08 -14.41 7.14
C ARG A 33 7.83 -13.74 6.58
N ALA A 34 6.66 -13.99 7.18
CA ALA A 34 5.40 -13.34 6.80
C ALA A 34 5.43 -11.82 7.00
N ILE A 35 6.02 -11.34 8.08
CA ILE A 35 6.19 -9.89 8.32
C ILE A 35 7.16 -9.28 7.31
N ILE A 36 8.31 -9.92 7.08
CA ILE A 36 9.31 -9.45 6.10
C ILE A 36 8.66 -9.34 4.73
N GLU A 37 7.96 -10.37 4.26
CA GLU A 37 7.28 -10.31 2.95
C GLU A 37 6.20 -9.22 2.90
N LYS A 38 5.47 -8.97 4.01
CA LYS A 38 4.52 -7.86 4.08
C LYS A 38 5.20 -6.49 3.93
N VAL A 39 6.30 -6.25 4.65
CA VAL A 39 6.97 -4.93 4.66
C VAL A 39 7.87 -4.71 3.45
N SER A 40 8.31 -5.78 2.80
CA SER A 40 9.10 -5.73 1.55
C SER A 40 8.24 -5.34 0.35
N ARG A 41 6.92 -5.42 0.42
CA ARG A 41 6.02 -4.88 -0.60
C ARG A 41 5.98 -3.36 -0.48
N ASP A 42 6.11 -2.66 -1.60
CA ASP A 42 6.11 -1.20 -1.62
C ASP A 42 4.83 -0.64 -0.95
N PRO A 43 4.96 0.32 -0.02
CA PRO A 43 3.79 0.86 0.66
C PRO A 43 2.93 1.62 -0.36
N ILE A 44 1.67 1.16 -0.53
CA ILE A 44 0.66 1.89 -1.30
C ILE A 44 0.56 3.31 -0.74
N SER A 45 0.87 4.29 -1.57
CA SER A 45 0.97 5.68 -1.15
C SER A 45 0.59 6.61 -2.28
N VAL A 46 0.03 7.77 -1.92
CA VAL A 46 -0.25 8.86 -2.86
C VAL A 46 0.99 9.32 -3.65
N LYS A 47 2.21 8.99 -3.18
CA LYS A 47 3.46 9.22 -3.91
C LYS A 47 3.57 8.43 -5.23
N MET A 48 2.76 7.39 -5.41
CA MET A 48 2.71 6.59 -6.64
C MET A 48 1.99 7.33 -7.79
N LEU A 49 1.20 8.36 -7.48
CA LEU A 49 0.49 9.16 -8.48
C LEU A 49 1.47 9.98 -9.31
N LYS A 50 1.18 10.15 -10.61
CA LYS A 50 1.94 11.07 -11.49
C LYS A 50 1.69 12.56 -11.22
N ILE A 51 0.78 12.87 -10.30
CA ILE A 51 0.51 14.23 -9.82
C ILE A 51 0.68 14.27 -8.30
N ASN A 52 1.10 15.41 -7.78
CA ASN A 52 1.25 15.62 -6.33
C ASN A 52 0.27 16.69 -5.80
N GLY A 53 0.37 17.01 -4.51
CA GLY A 53 -0.49 18.02 -3.89
C GLY A 53 -0.28 19.44 -4.45
N ASP A 54 0.96 19.80 -4.77
CA ASP A 54 1.30 21.12 -5.32
C ASP A 54 0.74 21.31 -6.73
N ASP A 55 0.83 20.26 -7.56
CA ASP A 55 0.23 20.18 -8.87
C ASP A 55 -1.30 20.41 -8.79
N LEU A 56 -1.96 19.76 -7.84
CA LEU A 56 -3.40 19.92 -7.60
C LEU A 56 -3.75 21.33 -7.13
N MET A 57 -2.99 21.90 -6.21
CA MET A 57 -3.19 23.28 -5.73
C MET A 57 -3.10 24.28 -6.88
N ALA A 58 -2.04 24.17 -7.70
CA ALA A 58 -1.84 25.04 -8.85
C ALA A 58 -2.93 24.88 -9.92
N MET A 59 -3.34 23.64 -10.22
CA MET A 59 -4.35 23.36 -11.26
C MET A 59 -5.77 23.76 -10.84
N LEU A 60 -6.13 23.51 -9.58
CA LEU A 60 -7.49 23.72 -9.08
C LEU A 60 -7.68 25.11 -8.47
N LYS A 61 -6.59 25.86 -8.22
CA LYS A 61 -6.56 27.14 -7.51
C LYS A 61 -7.26 27.04 -6.15
N VAL A 62 -6.93 25.99 -5.41
CA VAL A 62 -7.47 25.70 -4.07
C VAL A 62 -6.37 25.87 -3.04
N ASP A 63 -6.70 26.50 -1.92
CA ASP A 63 -5.79 26.65 -0.78
C ASP A 63 -5.41 25.30 -0.16
N PRO A 64 -4.24 25.21 0.48
CA PRO A 64 -3.83 24.01 1.20
C PRO A 64 -4.88 23.62 2.25
N GLY A 65 -5.34 22.36 2.19
CA GLY A 65 -6.37 21.88 3.08
C GLY A 65 -6.71 20.39 2.89
N PRO A 66 -7.59 19.84 3.75
CA PRO A 66 -7.92 18.42 3.76
C PRO A 66 -8.55 17.94 2.44
N LYS A 67 -9.18 18.86 1.68
CA LYS A 67 -9.77 18.58 0.37
C LYS A 67 -8.77 17.97 -0.62
N ILE A 68 -7.53 18.46 -0.64
CA ILE A 68 -6.48 17.95 -1.55
C ILE A 68 -6.09 16.53 -1.14
N GLY A 69 -5.95 16.29 0.17
CA GLY A 69 -5.69 14.96 0.70
C GLY A 69 -6.77 13.96 0.31
N PHE A 70 -8.05 14.35 0.40
CA PHE A 70 -9.16 13.49 -0.02
C PHE A 70 -9.09 13.17 -1.51
N ILE A 71 -8.87 14.17 -2.38
CA ILE A 71 -8.75 13.97 -3.82
C ILE A 71 -7.61 13.01 -4.15
N LEU A 72 -6.42 13.20 -3.57
CA LEU A 72 -5.26 12.32 -3.82
C LEU A 72 -5.55 10.87 -3.42
N ASN A 73 -6.20 10.64 -2.28
CA ASN A 73 -6.50 9.28 -1.83
C ASN A 73 -7.61 8.61 -2.67
N ILE A 74 -8.59 9.37 -3.14
CA ILE A 74 -9.62 8.85 -4.06
C ILE A 74 -8.98 8.46 -5.40
N LEU A 75 -8.09 9.31 -5.94
CA LEU A 75 -7.34 9.01 -7.16
C LEU A 75 -6.42 7.80 -6.99
N LEU A 76 -5.84 7.63 -5.80
CA LEU A 76 -5.03 6.46 -5.48
C LEU A 76 -5.86 5.17 -5.58
N ASP A 77 -7.06 5.13 -5.01
CA ASP A 77 -7.95 3.96 -5.12
C ASP A 77 -8.29 3.65 -6.59
N GLU A 78 -8.55 4.66 -7.43
CA GLU A 78 -8.82 4.45 -8.85
C GLU A 78 -7.65 3.82 -9.63
N ILE A 79 -6.40 4.20 -9.32
CA ILE A 79 -5.22 3.64 -10.00
C ILE A 79 -4.84 2.26 -9.46
N LEU A 80 -5.25 1.91 -8.25
CA LEU A 80 -5.08 0.57 -7.71
C LEU A 80 -5.99 -0.43 -8.44
N ASP A 81 -7.19 0.00 -8.83
CA ASP A 81 -8.10 -0.79 -9.65
C ASP A 81 -7.62 -0.89 -11.12
N ASP A 82 -7.07 0.20 -11.67
CA ASP A 82 -6.58 0.24 -13.05
C ASP A 82 -5.30 1.10 -13.18
N PRO A 83 -4.11 0.47 -13.14
CA PRO A 83 -2.82 1.18 -13.18
C PRO A 83 -2.61 2.04 -14.44
N GLU A 84 -3.26 1.72 -15.56
CA GLU A 84 -3.14 2.47 -16.83
C GLU A 84 -3.69 3.90 -16.70
N LYS A 85 -4.57 4.15 -15.71
CA LYS A 85 -5.11 5.47 -15.39
C LYS A 85 -4.12 6.40 -14.69
N ASN A 86 -2.95 5.91 -14.29
CA ASN A 86 -1.90 6.73 -13.66
C ASN A 86 -1.16 7.64 -14.67
N GLY A 87 -1.91 8.35 -15.50
CA GLY A 87 -1.42 9.34 -16.45
C GLY A 87 -1.83 10.74 -16.02
N LYS A 88 -0.91 11.72 -16.15
CA LYS A 88 -1.17 13.11 -15.74
C LYS A 88 -2.49 13.68 -16.28
N LYS A 89 -2.80 13.44 -17.55
CA LYS A 89 -4.04 13.94 -18.18
C LYS A 89 -5.31 13.41 -17.48
N TYR A 90 -5.39 12.09 -17.30
CA TYR A 90 -6.55 11.45 -16.65
C TYR A 90 -6.70 11.95 -15.21
N LEU A 91 -5.61 11.94 -14.44
CA LEU A 91 -5.63 12.37 -13.04
C LEU A 91 -6.02 13.84 -12.90
N SER A 92 -5.55 14.72 -13.79
CA SER A 92 -5.93 16.14 -13.80
C SER A 92 -7.41 16.34 -14.13
N GLU A 93 -7.98 15.58 -15.07
CA GLU A 93 -9.40 15.65 -15.42
C GLU A 93 -10.29 15.15 -14.29
N GLN A 94 -9.93 14.02 -13.67
CA GLN A 94 -10.68 13.48 -12.54
C GLN A 94 -10.59 14.39 -11.31
N ALA A 95 -9.41 14.94 -11.02
CA ALA A 95 -9.26 15.90 -9.93
C ALA A 95 -10.17 17.14 -10.10
N LYS A 96 -10.34 17.64 -11.34
CA LYS A 96 -11.27 18.75 -11.62
C LYS A 96 -12.73 18.37 -11.34
N LYS A 97 -13.15 17.16 -11.71
CA LYS A 97 -14.50 16.67 -11.41
C LYS A 97 -14.73 16.54 -9.90
N LEU A 98 -13.78 15.93 -9.18
CA LEU A 98 -13.84 15.79 -7.72
C LEU A 98 -13.81 17.15 -7.00
N ASN A 99 -13.12 18.16 -7.55
CA ASN A 99 -13.12 19.50 -6.97
C ASN A 99 -14.50 20.17 -6.96
N GLY A 100 -15.40 19.82 -7.88
CA GLY A 100 -16.77 20.31 -7.92
C GLY A 100 -17.69 19.73 -6.85
N GLU A 101 -17.25 18.68 -6.14
CA GLU A 101 -18.04 18.01 -5.11
C GLU A 101 -17.91 18.70 -3.74
N SER A 102 -18.91 18.50 -2.89
CA SER A 102 -18.91 19.04 -1.53
C SER A 102 -17.87 18.33 -0.64
N LEU A 103 -17.31 19.06 0.34
CA LEU A 103 -16.30 18.51 1.26
C LEU A 103 -16.81 17.26 1.99
N ALA A 104 -18.07 17.25 2.43
CA ALA A 104 -18.69 16.11 3.11
C ALA A 104 -18.79 14.87 2.21
N LYS A 105 -19.00 15.05 0.90
CA LYS A 105 -19.06 13.94 -0.06
C LYS A 105 -17.65 13.39 -0.32
N LEU A 106 -16.66 14.26 -0.47
CA LEU A 106 -15.25 13.87 -0.61
C LEU A 106 -14.75 13.11 0.63
N GLU A 107 -15.12 13.53 1.83
CA GLU A 107 -14.76 12.83 3.06
C GLU A 107 -15.36 11.42 3.12
N LYS A 108 -16.63 11.25 2.68
CA LYS A 108 -17.27 9.93 2.59
C LYS A 108 -16.55 9.03 1.59
N MET A 109 -16.28 9.52 0.39
CA MET A 109 -15.55 8.78 -0.64
C MET A 109 -14.15 8.40 -0.17
N PHE A 110 -13.46 9.31 0.51
CA PHE A 110 -12.15 9.07 1.10
C PHE A 110 -12.17 7.95 2.15
N LYS A 111 -13.16 7.96 3.06
CA LYS A 111 -13.32 6.89 4.06
C LYS A 111 -13.55 5.54 3.39
N MET A 112 -14.42 5.49 2.37
CA MET A 112 -14.67 4.28 1.60
C MET A 112 -13.40 3.76 0.91
N ALA A 113 -12.64 4.65 0.27
CA ALA A 113 -11.37 4.30 -0.37
C ALA A 113 -10.33 3.76 0.64
N GLN A 114 -10.24 4.38 1.82
CA GLN A 114 -9.37 3.88 2.90
C GLN A 114 -9.80 2.51 3.41
N ASP A 115 -11.09 2.32 3.66
CA ASP A 115 -11.60 1.04 4.15
C ASP A 115 -11.35 -0.06 3.13
N LYS A 116 -11.62 0.18 1.84
CA LYS A 116 -11.33 -0.76 0.74
C LYS A 116 -9.84 -1.09 0.64
N THR A 117 -8.97 -0.08 0.71
CA THR A 117 -7.51 -0.29 0.69
C THR A 117 -7.04 -1.09 1.91
N ARG A 118 -7.60 -0.81 3.09
CA ARG A 118 -7.28 -1.54 4.33
C ARG A 118 -7.74 -3.00 4.23
N GLU A 119 -8.96 -3.25 3.78
CA GLU A 119 -9.49 -4.59 3.58
C GLU A 119 -8.65 -5.41 2.58
N ALA A 120 -8.27 -4.80 1.46
CA ALA A 120 -7.38 -5.44 0.49
C ALA A 120 -6.01 -5.79 1.10
N ALA A 121 -5.42 -4.88 1.87
CA ALA A 121 -4.15 -5.11 2.56
C ALA A 121 -4.26 -6.20 3.66
N GLU A 122 -5.41 -6.30 4.31
CA GLU A 122 -5.68 -7.37 5.29
C GLU A 122 -5.83 -8.73 4.63
N GLU A 123 -6.58 -8.83 3.53
CA GLU A 123 -6.73 -10.06 2.73
C GLU A 123 -5.39 -10.52 2.15
N GLU A 124 -4.61 -9.60 1.59
CA GLU A 124 -3.25 -9.87 1.13
C GLU A 124 -2.38 -10.42 2.26
N PHE A 125 -2.43 -9.82 3.45
CA PHE A 125 -1.67 -10.30 4.59
C PHE A 125 -2.16 -11.66 5.12
N LYS A 126 -3.47 -11.95 5.06
CA LYS A 126 -4.00 -13.30 5.33
C LYS A 126 -3.44 -14.33 4.34
N GLY A 127 -3.32 -13.97 3.06
CA GLY A 127 -2.66 -14.77 2.03
C GLY A 127 -1.19 -15.06 2.36
N ILE A 128 -0.43 -14.02 2.75
CA ILE A 128 0.97 -14.16 3.16
C ILE A 128 1.10 -15.07 4.39
N LYS A 129 0.24 -14.90 5.41
CA LYS A 129 0.21 -15.76 6.60
C LYS A 129 -0.04 -17.22 6.24
N SER A 130 -1.02 -17.47 5.38
CA SER A 130 -1.34 -18.80 4.85
C SER A 130 -0.14 -19.43 4.13
N LYS A 131 0.55 -18.67 3.27
CA LYS A 131 1.78 -19.10 2.56
C LYS A 131 2.85 -19.60 3.54
N PHE A 132 3.04 -18.92 4.67
CA PHE A 132 4.03 -19.29 5.68
C PHE A 132 3.50 -20.21 6.79
N ARG A 133 2.24 -20.67 6.73
CA ARG A 133 1.62 -21.55 7.74
C ARG A 133 1.66 -20.91 9.14
N VAL A 134 1.18 -19.67 9.22
CA VAL A 134 1.19 -18.80 10.41
C VAL A 134 -0.19 -18.25 10.69
#